data_AF-A0A2E5JZW7-F1
#
_entry.id   AF-A0A2E5JZW7-F1
#
_cell.length_a   1.000
_cell.length_b   1.000
_cell.length_c   1.000
_cell.angle_alpha   90.00
_cell.angle_beta   90.00
_cell.angle_gamma   90.00
#
_symmetry.space_group_name_H-M   'P 1'
#
loop_
_entity.id
_entity.type
_entity.pdbx_description
1 polymer ?
#
loop_
_entity_poly.entity_id
_entity_poly.type
_entity_poly.pdbx_seq_one_letter_code
_entity_poly.pdbx_strand_id
1 'polypeptide(L)'
;MVEQMPSGSVEVNNGKLEIIDAKGCTVWFRHKMESPVLIEYEVRMIKSNGPYHNTRDLNCFWMSVDPIYPMDIFRNTTRTGQFRTYDRLRHYYVG
;
A
#
# COMPACT_ATOMS: atom_id res chain seq x y z
N MET A 1 5.71 -0.20 -6.55
CA MET A 1 5.94 1.25 -6.34
C MET A 1 5.59 1.55 -4.90
N VAL A 2 6.34 2.42 -4.24
CA VAL A 2 6.13 2.74 -2.82
C VAL A 2 5.72 4.20 -2.71
N GLU A 3 4.60 4.44 -2.04
CA GLU A 3 4.13 5.76 -1.63
C GLU A 3 4.14 5.78 -0.10
N GLN A 4 5.04 6.57 0.50
CA GLN A 4 5.34 6.45 1.92
C GLN A 4 5.64 7.80 2.57
N MET A 5 5.14 7.95 3.79
CA MET A 5 5.41 9.10 4.62
C MET A 5 6.87 9.12 5.10
N PRO A 6 7.44 10.31 5.39
CA PRO A 6 8.80 10.41 5.90
C PRO A 6 9.05 9.54 7.14
N SER A 7 10.30 9.09 7.29
CA SER A 7 10.80 8.23 8.37
C SER A 7 10.36 6.76 8.32
N GLY A 8 9.54 6.35 7.34
CA GLY A 8 9.33 4.94 7.02
C GLY A 8 10.36 4.39 6.02
N SER A 9 10.35 3.08 5.83
CA SER A 9 11.08 2.41 4.75
C SER A 9 10.32 1.20 4.20
N VAL A 10 10.69 0.76 3.01
CA VAL A 10 10.22 -0.48 2.39
C VAL A 10 11.41 -1.17 1.74
N GLU A 11 11.71 -2.39 2.17
CA GLU A 11 12.87 -3.14 1.72
C GLU A 11 12.50 -4.60 1.45
N VAL A 12 13.28 -5.26 0.61
CA VAL A 12 13.15 -6.71 0.40
C VAL A 12 14.32 -7.38 1.10
N ASN A 13 14.02 -8.08 2.20
CA ASN A 13 15.01 -8.76 3.03
C ASN A 13 14.67 -10.25 3.08
N ASN A 14 15.62 -11.10 2.70
CA ASN A 14 15.48 -12.57 2.71
C ASN A 14 14.18 -13.07 2.04
N GLY A 15 13.81 -12.49 0.89
CA GLY A 15 12.62 -12.86 0.13
C GLY A 15 11.30 -12.36 0.72
N LYS A 16 11.33 -11.49 1.74
CA LYS A 16 10.16 -10.89 2.36
C LYS A 16 10.15 -9.39 2.13
N LEU A 17 8.96 -8.83 1.93
CA LEU A 17 8.76 -7.40 1.91
C LEU A 17 8.63 -6.90 3.36
N GLU A 18 9.62 -6.14 3.82
CA GLU A 18 9.61 -5.51 5.13
C GLU A 18 9.18 -4.05 4.98
N ILE A 19 8.17 -3.67 5.76
CA ILE A 19 7.58 -2.32 5.73
C ILE A 19 7.72 -1.72 7.13
N ILE A 20 8.53 -0.66 7.24
CA ILE A 20 8.56 0.19 8.43
C ILE A 20 7.59 1.35 8.16
N ASP A 21 6.43 1.30 8.80
CA ASP A 21 5.45 2.38 8.70
C ASP A 21 5.59 3.36 9.89
N ALA A 22 5.80 4.64 9.56
CA ALA A 22 5.82 5.72 10.54
C ALA A 22 4.48 6.47 10.62
N LYS A 23 3.83 6.75 9.48
CA LYS A 23 2.62 7.61 9.39
C LYS A 23 1.70 7.28 8.20
N GLY A 24 1.94 6.18 7.51
CA GLY A 24 1.26 5.74 6.31
C GLY A 24 2.24 5.23 5.24
N CYS A 25 1.98 4.03 4.72
CA CYS A 25 2.70 3.42 3.61
C CYS A 25 1.71 2.67 2.71
N THR A 26 1.92 2.75 1.40
CA THR A 26 1.25 1.91 0.41
C THR A 26 2.28 1.34 -0.56
N VAL A 27 2.26 0.01 -0.72
CA VAL A 27 3.08 -0.69 -1.70
C VAL A 27 2.20 -1.22 -2.82
N TRP A 28 2.43 -0.71 -4.03
CA TRP A 28 1.69 -1.08 -5.23
C TRP A 28 2.40 -2.15 -6.04
N PHE A 29 1.68 -3.22 -6.38
CA PHE A 29 2.05 -4.08 -7.50
C PHE A 29 1.83 -3.31 -8.81
N ARG A 30 2.89 -3.14 -9.61
CA ARG A 30 2.86 -2.22 -10.77
C ARG A 30 2.19 -2.81 -12.00
N HIS A 31 2.07 -4.13 -12.09
CA HIS A 31 1.48 -4.77 -13.25
C HIS A 31 -0.04 -4.72 -13.14
N LYS A 32 -0.69 -4.19 -14.18
CA LYS A 32 -2.14 -4.18 -14.27
C LYS A 32 -2.65 -5.62 -14.26
N MET A 33 -3.62 -5.89 -13.40
CA MET A 33 -4.29 -7.18 -13.31
C MET A 33 -5.59 -7.16 -14.13
N GLU A 34 -5.98 -8.31 -14.66
CA GLU A 34 -7.21 -8.53 -15.40
C GLU A 34 -8.05 -9.59 -14.66
N SER A 35 -9.36 -9.40 -14.61
CA SER A 35 -10.27 -10.31 -13.91
C SER A 35 -10.48 -11.61 -14.69
N PRO A 36 -10.71 -12.75 -14.00
CA PRO A 36 -10.78 -12.90 -12.54
C PRO A 36 -9.40 -12.98 -11.88
N VAL A 37 -9.31 -12.59 -10.60
CA VAL A 37 -8.06 -12.63 -9.82
C VAL A 37 -8.23 -13.35 -8.48
N LEU A 38 -7.19 -14.06 -8.05
CA LEU A 38 -6.99 -14.53 -6.69
C LEU A 38 -5.80 -13.76 -6.10
N ILE A 39 -6.01 -13.13 -4.94
CA ILE A 39 -4.97 -12.39 -4.22
C ILE A 39 -4.75 -13.12 -2.91
N GLU A 40 -3.54 -13.67 -2.73
CA GLU A 40 -3.15 -14.39 -1.53
C GLU A 40 -1.76 -13.91 -1.08
N TYR A 41 -1.60 -13.68 0.22
CA TYR A 41 -0.33 -13.32 0.83
C TYR A 41 -0.35 -13.65 2.33
N GLU A 42 0.82 -13.92 2.89
CA GLU A 42 1.01 -14.04 4.33
C GLU A 42 1.59 -12.72 4.87
N VAL A 43 0.96 -12.15 5.91
CA VAL A 43 1.49 -10.96 6.60
C VAL A 43 1.65 -11.24 8.09
N ARG A 44 2.75 -10.73 8.65
CA ARG A 44 2.97 -10.66 10.09
C ARG A 44 2.96 -9.20 10.55
N MET A 45 1.93 -8.83 11.31
CA MET A 45 1.85 -7.52 11.95
C MET A 45 2.70 -7.52 13.23
N ILE A 46 3.66 -6.61 13.32
CA ILE A 46 4.56 -6.53 14.49
C ILE A 46 3.97 -5.58 15.52
N LYS A 47 3.67 -6.11 16.72
CA LYS A 47 3.24 -5.34 17.89
C LYS A 47 4.18 -5.59 19.05
N SER A 48 5.09 -4.65 19.31
CA SER A 48 6.08 -4.72 20.40
C SER A 48 6.56 -3.33 20.81
N ASN A 49 7.47 -3.22 21.78
CA ASN A 49 7.93 -1.92 22.32
C ASN A 49 8.94 -1.17 21.43
N GLY A 50 8.97 -1.46 20.12
CA GLY A 50 9.81 -0.73 19.16
C GLY A 50 9.13 0.55 18.66
N PRO A 51 9.90 1.56 18.20
CA PRO A 51 9.38 2.88 17.82
C PRO A 51 8.34 2.84 16.68
N TYR A 52 8.42 1.84 15.80
CA TYR A 52 7.50 1.62 14.68
C TYR A 52 6.71 0.31 14.81
N HIS A 53 6.82 -0.40 15.93
CA HIS A 53 6.19 -1.71 16.16
C HIS A 53 4.78 -1.58 16.75
N ASN A 54 3.97 -0.72 16.16
CA ASN A 54 2.61 -0.45 16.60
C ASN A 54 1.66 -0.33 15.39
N THR A 55 1.83 -1.21 14.41
CA THR A 55 0.95 -1.28 13.24
C THR A 55 -0.47 -1.60 13.69
N ARG A 56 -1.44 -0.79 13.27
CA ARG A 56 -2.84 -0.88 13.74
C ARG A 56 -3.75 -1.54 12.72
N ASP A 57 -3.44 -1.35 11.45
CA ASP A 57 -4.28 -1.69 10.32
C ASP A 57 -3.43 -2.20 9.16
N LEU A 58 -3.99 -3.16 8.42
CA LEU A 58 -3.45 -3.66 7.17
C LEU A 58 -4.63 -3.72 6.20
N ASN A 59 -4.59 -2.84 5.20
CA ASN A 59 -5.66 -2.76 4.22
C ASN A 59 -5.14 -3.24 2.86
N CYS A 60 -5.99 -3.92 2.10
CA CYS A 60 -5.73 -4.28 0.73
C CYS A 60 -6.80 -3.68 -0.17
N PHE A 61 -6.37 -2.96 -1.19
CA PHE A 61 -7.24 -2.52 -2.27
C PHE A 61 -6.69 -2.99 -3.63
N TRP A 62 -7.59 -3.31 -4.55
CA TRP A 62 -7.24 -3.81 -5.86
C TRP A 62 -8.22 -3.33 -6.94
N MET A 63 -7.88 -3.61 -8.21
CA MET A 63 -8.57 -3.06 -9.39
C MET A 63 -8.72 -1.53 -9.34
N SER A 64 -7.71 -0.85 -8.80
CA SER A 64 -7.78 0.59 -8.55
C SER A 64 -7.75 1.41 -9.85
N VAL A 65 -8.67 2.36 -9.95
CA VAL A 65 -8.74 3.35 -11.03
C VAL A 65 -8.71 4.74 -10.42
N ASP A 66 -7.78 5.56 -10.89
CA ASP A 66 -7.74 7.00 -10.61
C ASP A 66 -8.61 7.73 -11.65
N PRO A 67 -9.72 8.41 -11.27
CA PRO A 67 -10.59 9.09 -12.23
C PRO A 67 -9.94 10.22 -13.04
N ILE A 68 -8.84 10.81 -12.56
CA ILE A 68 -8.08 11.85 -13.29
C ILE A 68 -7.09 11.21 -14.25
N TYR A 69 -6.48 10.08 -13.85
CA TYR A 69 -5.52 9.34 -14.67
C TYR A 69 -5.96 7.88 -14.89
N PRO A 70 -7.02 7.63 -15.66
CA PRO A 70 -7.66 6.32 -15.76
C PRO A 70 -6.77 5.25 -16.41
N MET A 71 -5.77 5.65 -17.20
CA MET A 71 -4.85 4.73 -17.89
C MET A 71 -3.57 4.45 -17.10
N ASP A 72 -3.23 5.30 -16.14
CA ASP A 72 -2.01 5.17 -15.35
C ASP A 72 -2.19 5.89 -14.01
N ILE A 73 -2.56 5.14 -12.99
CA ILE A 73 -2.78 5.67 -11.65
C ILE A 73 -1.49 6.29 -11.07
N PHE A 74 -0.31 5.85 -11.50
CA PHE A 74 0.97 6.28 -10.95
C PHE A 74 1.39 7.68 -11.41
N ARG A 75 0.71 8.27 -12.40
CA ARG A 75 0.90 9.70 -12.77
C ARG A 75 0.47 10.66 -11.66
N ASN A 76 -0.41 10.22 -10.77
CA ASN A 76 -0.83 11.04 -9.65
C ASN A 76 0.23 11.03 -8.54
N THR A 77 0.91 12.16 -8.36
CA THR A 77 1.94 12.36 -7.33
C THR A 77 1.39 12.89 -5.99
N THR A 78 0.06 13.05 -5.84
CA THR A 78 -0.54 13.55 -4.61
C THR A 78 -0.72 12.48 -3.54
N ARG A 79 -0.52 11.21 -3.89
CA ARG A 79 -0.62 10.08 -2.95
C ARG A 79 0.70 9.93 -2.19
N THR A 80 0.60 9.81 -0.88
CA THR A 80 1.76 9.92 0.02
C THR A 80 1.93 8.74 0.96
N GLY A 81 1.05 7.73 0.87
CA GLY A 81 0.93 6.68 1.88
C GLY A 81 -0.07 7.02 2.99
N GLN A 82 -0.53 8.27 3.12
CA GLN A 82 -1.64 8.61 4.02
C GLN A 82 -2.97 8.14 3.45
N PHE A 83 -3.77 7.43 4.26
CA PHE A 83 -5.04 6.83 3.82
C PHE A 83 -5.99 7.80 3.08
N ARG A 84 -6.18 9.01 3.63
CA ARG A 84 -7.00 10.07 3.02
C ARG A 84 -6.57 10.50 1.60
N THR A 85 -5.33 10.24 1.21
CA THR A 85 -4.85 10.60 -0.14
C THR A 85 -5.34 9.62 -1.21
N TYR A 86 -5.97 8.52 -0.80
CA TYR A 86 -6.51 7.47 -1.67
C TYR A 86 -8.04 7.58 -1.86
N ASP A 87 -8.75 8.44 -1.12
CA ASP A 87 -10.22 8.54 -1.08
C ASP A 87 -10.89 8.69 -2.46
N ARG A 88 -10.16 9.28 -3.43
CA ARG A 88 -10.64 9.50 -4.79
C ARG A 88 -10.57 8.26 -5.69
N LEU A 89 -9.79 7.26 -5.31
CA LEU A 89 -9.62 6.06 -6.11
C LEU A 89 -10.92 5.24 -6.09
N ARG A 90 -11.31 4.72 -7.25
CA ARG A 90 -12.35 3.69 -7.33
C ARG A 90 -11.64 2.34 -7.28
N HIS A 91 -11.92 1.53 -6.26
CA HIS A 91 -11.26 0.25 -6.04
C HIS A 91 -12.15 -0.68 -5.20
N TYR A 92 -11.81 -1.97 -5.20
CA TYR A 92 -12.26 -2.88 -4.15
C TYR A 92 -11.34 -2.76 -2.94
N TYR A 93 -11.87 -3.00 -1.74
CA TYR A 93 -11.18 -2.75 -0.48
C TYR A 93 -11.52 -3.84 0.54
N VAL A 94 -10.52 -4.25 1.32
CA VAL A 94 -10.66 -5.03 2.56
C VAL A 94 -9.65 -4.51 3.59
N GLY A 95 -10.02 -4.47 4.86
CA GLY A 95 -9.17 -4.05 5.97
C GLY A 95 -9.48 -4.82 7.24
#